data_AF-A0A8J3I769-F1
#
_entry.id   AF-A0A8J3I769-F1
#
_cell.length_a   1.000
_cell.length_b   1.000
_cell.length_c   1.000
_cell.angle_alpha   90.00
_cell.angle_beta   90.00
_cell.angle_gamma   90.00
#
_symmetry.space_group_name_H-M   'P 1'
#
loop_
_entity.id
_entity.type
_entity.pdbx_description
1 polymer ?
#
loop_
_entity_poly.entity_id
_entity_poly.type
_entity_poly.pdbx_seq_one_letter_code
_entity_poly.pdbx_strand_id
1 'polypeptide(L)'
;MNRNTLNDFRHKMYRCFGKARDALFNLVDALSSEAAAHSFPELSFSPFFERTWASLYEALEDGQIDSARLREVFVDFAPLPQAGKFVFLGGNIRRECAPVGSRLVPAQCQ
;
A
#
# COMPACT_ATOMS: atom_id res chain seq x y z
N MET A 1 13.99 -8.28 -12.75
CA MET A 1 12.77 -9.01 -12.35
C MET A 1 12.19 -9.69 -13.58
N ASN A 2 11.87 -10.99 -13.54
CA ASN A 2 11.22 -11.68 -14.67
C ASN A 2 9.72 -11.32 -14.70
N ARG A 3 9.11 -11.16 -15.89
CA ARG A 3 7.69 -10.83 -16.06
C ARG A 3 6.77 -11.86 -15.40
N ASN A 4 7.12 -13.15 -15.42
CA ASN A 4 6.35 -14.20 -14.77
C ASN A 4 6.38 -14.04 -13.25
N THR A 5 7.56 -13.77 -12.68
CA THR A 5 7.72 -13.49 -11.24
C THR A 5 6.91 -12.28 -10.78
N LEU A 6 6.88 -11.21 -11.58
CA LEU A 6 6.04 -10.04 -11.26
C LEU A 6 4.55 -10.36 -11.33
N ASN A 7 4.14 -11.19 -12.29
CA ASN A 7 2.76 -11.62 -12.42
C ASN A 7 2.32 -12.49 -11.21
N ASP A 8 3.18 -13.41 -10.77
CA ASP A 8 2.93 -14.24 -9.59
C ASP A 8 2.84 -13.41 -8.31
N PHE A 9 3.71 -12.41 -8.16
CA PHE A 9 3.66 -11.43 -7.06
C PHE A 9 2.31 -10.71 -7.03
N ARG A 10 1.87 -10.16 -8.17
CA ARG A 10 0.59 -9.45 -8.29
C ARG A 10 -0.58 -10.35 -7.92
N HIS A 11 -0.61 -11.59 -8.39
CA HIS A 11 -1.66 -12.55 -8.05
C HIS A 11 -1.69 -12.89 -6.56
N LYS A 12 -0.52 -13.12 -5.94
CA LYS A 12 -0.41 -13.40 -4.50
C LYS A 12 -0.82 -12.19 -3.66
N MET A 13 -0.41 -10.97 -4.05
CA MET A 13 -0.82 -9.72 -3.40
C MET A 13 -2.33 -9.52 -3.49
N TYR A 14 -2.93 -9.68 -4.68
CA TYR A 14 -4.36 -9.52 -4.89
C TYR A 14 -5.20 -10.45 -3.99
N ARG A 15 -4.71 -11.67 -3.72
CA ARG A 15 -5.34 -12.61 -2.78
C ARG A 15 -5.26 -12.19 -1.30
N CYS A 16 -4.43 -11.21 -0.96
CA CYS A 16 -4.36 -10.67 0.40
C CYS A 16 -5.48 -9.64 0.68
N PHE A 17 -6.20 -9.19 -0.34
CA PHE A 17 -7.29 -8.23 -0.18
C PHE A 17 -8.65 -8.95 -0.10
N GLY A 18 -9.50 -8.49 0.81
CA GLY A 18 -10.87 -8.95 1.03
C GLY A 18 -11.89 -8.02 0.37
N LYS A 19 -12.66 -7.31 1.19
CA LYS A 19 -13.62 -6.29 0.70
C LYS A 19 -12.87 -5.18 -0.08
N ALA A 20 -13.52 -4.69 -1.13
CA ALA A 20 -12.99 -3.66 -2.05
C ALA A 20 -11.65 -4.01 -2.73
N ARG A 21 -11.32 -5.30 -2.84
CA ARG A 21 -10.05 -5.79 -3.38
C ARG A 21 -9.63 -5.17 -4.72
N ASP A 22 -10.55 -4.99 -5.67
CA ASP A 22 -10.22 -4.42 -6.97
C ASP A 22 -9.78 -2.96 -6.85
N ALA A 23 -10.49 -2.17 -6.02
CA ALA A 23 -10.17 -0.77 -5.80
C ALA A 23 -8.86 -0.62 -4.99
N LEU A 24 -8.63 -1.48 -3.99
CA LEU A 24 -7.35 -1.55 -3.27
C LEU A 24 -6.19 -1.92 -4.19
N PHE A 25 -6.39 -2.85 -5.12
CA PHE A 25 -5.35 -3.24 -6.06
C PHE A 25 -5.03 -2.14 -7.08
N ASN A 26 -6.05 -1.49 -7.64
CA ASN A 26 -5.86 -0.32 -8.50
C ASN A 26 -5.16 0.83 -7.75
N LEU A 27 -5.46 1.02 -6.46
CA LEU A 27 -4.77 2.00 -5.63
C LEU A 27 -3.28 1.68 -5.49
N VAL A 28 -2.91 0.42 -5.25
CA VAL A 28 -1.49 0.02 -5.19
C VAL A 28 -0.78 0.29 -6.51
N ASP A 29 -1.43 0.02 -7.64
CA ASP A 29 -0.86 0.31 -8.96
C ASP A 29 -0.68 1.80 -9.18
N ALA A 30 -1.70 2.62 -8.86
CA ALA A 30 -1.63 4.07 -8.94
C ALA A 30 -0.51 4.65 -8.06
N LEU A 31 -0.36 4.16 -6.81
CA LEU A 31 0.73 4.57 -5.92
C LEU A 31 2.11 4.16 -6.44
N SER A 32 2.19 3.03 -7.14
CA SER A 32 3.45 2.53 -7.70
C SER A 32 3.86 3.26 -8.97
N SER A 33 2.91 3.85 -9.71
CA SER A 33 3.16 4.61 -10.93
C SER A 33 3.25 6.12 -10.72
N GLU A 34 2.43 6.67 -9.81
CA GLU A 34 2.29 8.12 -9.58
C GLU A 34 3.04 8.57 -8.32
N ALA A 35 4.37 8.49 -8.35
CA ALA A 35 5.22 8.91 -7.24
C ALA A 35 5.13 10.42 -6.91
N ALA A 36 4.52 11.21 -7.80
CA ALA A 36 4.39 12.66 -7.69
C ALA A 36 2.98 13.14 -7.30
N ALA A 37 2.03 12.24 -6.98
CA ALA A 37 0.70 12.65 -6.56
C ALA A 37 0.78 13.59 -5.33
N HIS A 38 0.23 14.80 -5.48
CA HIS A 38 0.27 15.84 -4.46
C HIS A 38 -0.94 15.77 -3.51
N SER A 39 -1.97 15.04 -3.93
CA SER A 39 -3.16 14.80 -3.12
C SER A 39 -3.69 13.39 -3.35
N PHE A 40 -4.41 12.87 -2.37
CA PHE A 40 -5.10 11.60 -2.53
C PHE A 40 -6.02 11.61 -3.78
N PRO A 41 -6.83 12.68 -4.04
CA PRO A 41 -7.63 12.90 -5.27
C PRO A 41 -6.98 12.50 -6.57
N GLU A 42 -5.72 12.91 -6.70
CA GLU A 42 -4.97 12.77 -7.93
C GLU A 42 -4.71 11.32 -8.30
N LEU A 43 -4.70 10.40 -7.33
CA LEU A 43 -4.49 8.97 -7.59
C LEU A 43 -5.61 8.35 -8.44
N SER A 44 -6.83 8.88 -8.39
CA SER A 44 -7.92 8.40 -9.27
C SER A 44 -7.79 8.85 -10.72
N PHE A 45 -6.95 9.84 -11.01
CA PHE A 45 -6.65 10.25 -12.37
C PHE A 45 -5.53 9.42 -13.01
N SER A 46 -4.89 8.55 -12.24
CA SER A 46 -3.90 7.62 -12.76
C SER A 46 -4.54 6.72 -13.82
N PRO A 47 -3.86 6.45 -14.96
CA PRO A 47 -4.34 5.47 -15.94
C PRO A 47 -4.45 4.05 -15.37
N PHE A 48 -3.85 3.80 -14.20
CA PHE A 48 -3.92 2.52 -13.49
C PHE A 48 -5.04 2.47 -12.45
N PHE A 49 -5.83 3.54 -12.32
CA PHE A 49 -7.03 3.59 -11.49
C PHE A 49 -8.28 3.74 -12.36
N GLU A 50 -8.83 2.62 -12.81
CA GLU A 50 -9.97 2.61 -13.73
C GLU A 50 -11.32 3.06 -13.11
N ARG A 51 -11.35 3.37 -11.81
CA ARG A 51 -12.57 3.64 -11.04
C ARG A 51 -12.70 5.12 -10.68
N THR A 52 -13.84 5.49 -10.11
CA THR A 52 -14.09 6.87 -9.70
C THR A 52 -13.43 7.19 -8.37
N TRP A 53 -13.28 8.48 -8.11
CA TRP A 53 -12.82 9.04 -6.85
C TRP A 53 -13.53 8.49 -5.60
N ALA A 54 -14.85 8.28 -5.69
CA ALA A 54 -15.65 7.72 -4.60
C ALA A 54 -15.19 6.30 -4.22
N SER A 55 -14.95 5.43 -5.22
CA SER A 55 -14.45 4.08 -4.97
C SER A 55 -13.07 4.06 -4.31
N LEU A 56 -12.26 5.09 -4.51
CA LEU A 56 -10.97 5.17 -3.84
C LEU A 56 -11.12 5.37 -2.33
N TYR A 57 -11.99 6.29 -1.93
CA TYR A 57 -12.28 6.52 -0.51
C TYR A 57 -12.97 5.32 0.13
N GLU A 58 -13.99 4.77 -0.52
CA GLU A 58 -14.68 3.56 -0.05
C GLU A 58 -13.69 2.41 0.14
N ALA A 59 -12.71 2.24 -0.75
CA ALA A 59 -11.71 1.19 -0.62
C ALA A 59 -10.83 1.32 0.63
N LEU A 60 -10.55 2.54 1.11
CA LEU A 60 -9.81 2.72 2.36
C LEU A 60 -10.69 2.60 3.60
N GLU A 61 -11.93 3.08 3.53
CA GLU A 61 -12.87 3.00 4.66
C GLU A 61 -13.35 1.56 4.92
N ASP A 62 -13.68 0.85 3.84
CA ASP A 62 -14.31 -0.46 3.89
C ASP A 62 -13.37 -1.61 3.50
N GLY A 63 -12.19 -1.28 3.00
CA GLY A 63 -11.24 -2.26 2.51
C GLY A 63 -10.74 -3.21 3.60
N GLN A 64 -10.48 -4.44 3.20
CA GLN A 64 -9.84 -5.41 4.08
C GLN A 64 -8.53 -5.88 3.49
N ILE A 65 -7.46 -5.79 4.28
CA ILE A 65 -6.11 -6.20 3.90
C ILE A 65 -5.60 -7.18 4.95
N ASP A 66 -5.30 -8.41 4.52
CA ASP A 66 -4.54 -9.36 5.33
C ASP A 66 -3.07 -8.91 5.36
N SER A 67 -2.77 -8.04 6.31
CA SER A 67 -1.43 -7.45 6.43
C SER A 67 -0.35 -8.49 6.78
N ALA A 68 -0.71 -9.60 7.44
CA ALA A 68 0.25 -10.65 7.79
C ALA A 68 0.67 -11.39 6.52
N ARG A 69 -0.31 -11.87 5.75
CA ARG A 69 -0.06 -12.53 4.47
C ARG A 69 0.59 -11.61 3.45
N LEU A 70 0.20 -10.33 3.42
CA LEU A 70 0.81 -9.35 2.52
C LEU A 70 2.31 -9.20 2.81
N ARG A 71 2.72 -9.15 4.09
CA ARG A 71 4.15 -9.10 4.47
C ARG A 71 4.90 -10.34 4.01
N GLU A 72 4.32 -11.53 4.16
CA GLU A 72 4.92 -12.78 3.66
C GLU A 72 5.14 -12.71 2.14
N VAL A 73 4.15 -12.24 1.38
CA VAL A 73 4.28 -12.02 -0.06
C VAL A 73 5.39 -11.01 -0.38
N PHE A 74 5.56 -9.95 0.39
CA PHE A 74 6.69 -9.04 0.17
C PHE A 74 8.05 -9.70 0.44
N VAL A 75 8.16 -10.52 1.49
CA VAL A 75 9.41 -11.24 1.81
C VAL A 75 9.74 -12.28 0.73
N ASP A 76 8.75 -13.03 0.27
CA ASP A 76 8.88 -14.06 -0.79
C ASP A 76 9.49 -13.49 -2.08
N PHE A 77 9.15 -12.25 -2.44
CA PHE A 77 9.54 -11.61 -3.70
C PHE A 77 10.57 -10.50 -3.52
N ALA A 78 11.00 -10.21 -2.28
CA ALA A 78 12.04 -9.23 -2.03
C ALA A 78 13.37 -9.72 -2.62
N PRO A 79 14.16 -8.83 -3.26
CA PRO A 79 15.51 -9.16 -3.69
C PRO A 79 16.44 -9.19 -2.47
N LEU A 80 16.28 -10.22 -1.63
CA LEU A 80 17.09 -10.39 -0.43
C LEU A 80 18.52 -10.78 -0.83
N PRO A 81 19.53 -10.18 -0.20
CA PRO A 81 20.90 -10.51 -0.48
C PRO A 81 21.21 -11.94 -0.03
N GLN A 82 22.13 -12.59 -0.75
CA GLN A 82 22.75 -13.82 -0.27
C GLN A 82 23.52 -13.53 1.03
N ALA A 83 23.67 -14.56 1.88
CA ALA A 83 24.39 -14.45 3.15
C ALA A 83 25.73 -13.71 2.97
N GLY A 84 25.93 -12.64 3.73
CA GLY A 84 27.15 -11.80 3.69
C GLY A 84 27.06 -10.51 2.86
N LYS A 85 25.92 -10.20 2.23
CA LYS A 85 25.66 -8.89 1.59
C LYS A 85 24.55 -8.15 2.33
N PHE A 86 24.67 -6.83 2.43
CA PHE A 86 23.68 -5.98 3.11
C PHE A 86 22.74 -5.30 2.11
N VAL A 87 21.46 -5.19 2.48
CA VAL A 87 20.48 -4.35 1.78
C VAL A 87 19.92 -3.36 2.79
N PHE A 88 19.93 -2.09 2.42
CA PHE A 88 19.29 -1.02 3.19
C PHE A 88 17.88 -0.81 2.64
N LEU A 89 16.87 -1.16 3.45
CA LEU A 89 15.47 -0.83 3.16
C LEU A 89 15.11 0.44 3.93
N GLY A 90 15.03 1.56 3.23
CA GLY A 90 14.52 2.81 3.78
C GLY A 90 12.99 2.74 3.89
N GLY A 91 12.47 2.31 5.04
CA GLY A 91 11.04 2.41 5.34
C GLY A 91 10.69 3.80 5.85
N ASN A 92 9.74 4.47 5.20
CA ASN A 92 9.19 5.71 5.76
C ASN A 92 8.16 5.34 6.85
N ILE A 93 8.64 5.19 8.09
CA ILE A 93 7.77 5.02 9.26
C ILE A 93 7.35 6.39 9.78
N ARG A 94 6.45 7.07 9.06
CA ARG A 94 5.70 8.17 9.67
C ARG A 94 4.77 7.51 10.70
N ARG A 95 4.97 7.78 11.99
CA ARG A 95 4.07 7.27 13.03
C ARG A 95 2.67 7.82 12.76
N GLU A 96 1.70 6.93 12.57
CA GLU A 96 0.29 7.29 12.72
C GLU A 96 0.10 7.74 14.18
N CYS A 97 -0.22 9.00 14.41
CA CYS A 97 -0.69 9.45 15.72
C CYS A 97 -2.08 8.83 15.92
N ALA A 98 -2.16 7.70 16.61
CA ALA A 98 -3.44 7.16 17.02
C ALA A 98 -4.15 8.22 17.88
N PRO A 99 -5.42 8.57 17.61
CA PRO A 99 -6.15 9.50 18.47
C PRO A 99 -6.27 8.88 19.86
N VAL A 100 -5.55 9.43 20.83
CA VAL A 100 -5.85 9.17 22.25
C VAL A 100 -7.23 9.74 22.51
N GLY A 101 -8.12 8.88 23.00
CA GLY A 101 -9.53 9.15 23.18
C GLY A 101 -9.81 10.47 23.89
N SER A 102 -10.80 11.18 23.35
CA SER A 102 -11.67 12.16 24.02
C SER A 102 -11.09 12.84 25.26
N ARG A 103 -10.10 13.70 25.09
CA ARG A 103 -9.97 14.93 25.87
C ARG A 103 -9.06 15.89 25.13
N LEU A 104 -9.58 17.10 24.93
CA LEU A 104 -8.89 18.26 24.39
C LEU A 104 -7.61 18.51 25.19
N VAL A 105 -6.49 17.97 24.72
CA VAL A 105 -5.15 18.45 25.06
C VAL A 105 -4.44 18.66 23.72
N PRO A 106 -3.91 19.86 23.45
CA PRO A 106 -3.21 20.10 22.20
C PRO A 106 -1.96 19.22 22.16
N ALA A 107 -1.92 18.30 21.19
CA ALA A 107 -0.73 17.54 20.88
C ALA A 107 0.33 18.51 20.33
N GLN A 108 1.30 18.88 21.16
CA GLN A 108 2.53 19.49 20.69
C GLN A 108 3.44 18.37 20.16
N CYS A 109 3.53 18.23 18.84
CA CYS A 109 4.63 17.53 18.19
C CYS A 109 5.76 18.53 17.95
N GLN A 110 6.93 18.30 18.57
CA GLN A 110 8.21 18.82 18.11
C GLN A 110 8.70 18.02 16.91
#